data_AF-A0A517I6V5-F1
#
_entry.id   AF-A0A517I6V5-F1
#
_cell.length_a   1.000
_cell.length_b   1.000
_cell.length_c   1.000
_cell.angle_alpha   90.00
_cell.angle_beta   90.00
_cell.angle_gamma   90.00
#
_symmetry.space_group_name_H-M   'P 1'
#
loop_
_entity.id
_entity.type
_entity.pdbx_description
1 polymer ?
#
loop_
_entity_poly.entity_id
_entity_poly.type
_entity_poly.pdbx_seq_one_letter_code
_entity_poly.pdbx_strand_id
1 'polypeptide(L)'
;MKIQFLQKEIWFKNRKYIVLTPTFHTKDIFACEFDKDMFIIFGNQQSLQYLACVLLIGADHRDKIIYLTNIEKDLPIHLHRFSHTKKNNELVFLHHSQQFNTHQWKDLRQKVHQQKGRVRSFELNPRKFSDLDYDDYTRFHYEENNDKIFIKWDFDTLFIIGSKIVFEYASGLFEPLSRTGAGSFLRTFGHENFHLYPFTLNTQGLCVDYYDKALWNKHLKDSEKYGDISRGLNHEDNNC
;
A
#
# COMPACT_ATOMS: atom_id res chain seq x y z
N MET A 1 5.62 8.16 -15.96
CA MET A 1 6.55 7.32 -15.16
C MET A 1 6.60 5.93 -15.77
N LYS A 2 7.80 5.41 -16.07
CA LYS A 2 7.97 4.06 -16.60
C LYS A 2 8.34 3.11 -15.47
N ILE A 3 7.54 2.07 -15.23
CA ILE A 3 7.80 1.06 -14.21
C ILE A 3 7.82 -0.34 -14.82
N GLN A 4 8.57 -1.23 -14.19
CA GLN A 4 8.85 -2.57 -14.72
C GLN A 4 8.46 -3.65 -13.72
N PHE A 5 7.94 -4.75 -14.27
CA PHE A 5 7.59 -5.96 -13.53
C PHE A 5 8.16 -7.18 -14.23
N LEU A 6 8.49 -8.21 -13.45
CA LEU A 6 8.61 -9.56 -13.95
C LEU A 6 7.21 -10.17 -14.02
N GLN A 7 6.75 -10.43 -15.24
CA GLN A 7 5.51 -11.16 -15.48
C GLN A 7 5.80 -12.67 -15.51
N LYS A 8 5.12 -13.42 -14.65
CA LYS A 8 5.23 -14.87 -14.51
C LYS A 8 3.89 -15.52 -14.80
N GLU A 9 3.91 -16.64 -15.50
CA GLU A 9 2.71 -17.38 -15.91
C GLU A 9 2.67 -18.72 -15.18
N ILE A 10 1.82 -18.77 -14.16
CA ILE A 10 1.81 -19.86 -13.18
C ILE A 10 0.58 -20.73 -13.42
N TRP A 11 0.80 -22.02 -13.69
CA TRP A 11 -0.27 -23.01 -13.69
C TRP A 11 -0.46 -23.60 -12.27
N PHE A 12 -1.68 -23.48 -11.76
CA PHE A 12 -2.04 -23.93 -10.42
C PHE A 12 -3.48 -24.48 -10.38
N LYS A 13 -3.63 -25.74 -9.97
CA LYS A 13 -4.92 -26.46 -9.84
C LYS A 13 -5.87 -26.23 -11.04
N ASN A 14 -5.33 -26.37 -12.25
CA ASN A 14 -6.02 -26.21 -13.55
C ASN A 14 -6.38 -24.77 -13.98
N ARG A 15 -5.91 -23.75 -13.25
CA ARG A 15 -6.02 -22.35 -13.65
C ARG A 15 -4.65 -21.74 -13.93
N LYS A 16 -4.59 -20.90 -14.95
CA LYS A 16 -3.42 -20.06 -15.24
C LYS A 16 -3.57 -18.73 -14.51
N TYR A 17 -2.55 -18.35 -13.76
CA TYR A 17 -2.43 -17.05 -13.12
C TYR A 17 -1.29 -16.27 -13.76
N ILE A 18 -1.48 -14.97 -13.93
CA ILE A 18 -0.42 -14.07 -14.38
C ILE A 18 -0.04 -13.18 -13.20
N VAL A 19 1.16 -13.36 -12.69
CA VAL A 19 1.67 -12.64 -11.53
C VAL A 19 2.70 -11.61 -11.98
N LEU A 20 2.52 -10.37 -11.57
CA LEU A 20 3.45 -9.25 -11.78
C LEU A 20 4.19 -9.00 -10.46
N THR A 21 5.50 -9.21 -10.45
CA THR A 21 6.36 -8.82 -9.31
C THR A 21 7.22 -7.62 -9.72
N PRO A 22 7.23 -6.52 -8.95
CA PRO A 22 7.95 -5.31 -9.33
C PRO A 22 9.46 -5.59 -9.44
N THR A 23 10.13 -4.91 -10.37
CA THR A 23 11.60 -4.91 -10.44
C THR A 23 12.21 -3.73 -9.68
N PHE A 24 11.40 -2.76 -9.26
CA PHE A 24 11.84 -1.67 -8.39
C PHE A 24 11.92 -2.15 -6.93
N HIS A 25 12.71 -1.44 -6.12
CA HIS A 25 12.88 -1.78 -4.71
C HIS A 25 11.62 -1.44 -3.91
N THR A 26 11.17 -2.40 -3.11
CA THR A 26 10.04 -2.29 -2.17
C THR A 26 10.50 -2.10 -0.72
N LYS A 27 11.80 -1.84 -0.50
CA LYS A 27 12.41 -1.75 0.84
C LYS A 27 11.83 -0.62 1.71
N ASP A 28 11.23 0.39 1.08
CA ASP A 28 10.62 1.54 1.73
C ASP A 28 9.09 1.50 1.61
N ILE A 29 8.51 0.29 1.47
CA ILE A 29 7.08 0.03 1.54
C ILE A 29 6.85 -0.91 2.72
N PHE A 30 6.02 -0.47 3.66
CA PHE A 30 5.65 -1.26 4.84
C PHE A 30 4.14 -1.34 4.95
N ALA A 31 3.62 -2.48 5.39
CA ALA A 31 2.21 -2.64 5.63
C ALA A 31 1.95 -3.47 6.88
N CYS A 32 0.98 -3.05 7.69
CA CYS A 32 0.58 -3.74 8.90
C CYS A 32 -0.89 -3.49 9.23
N GLU A 33 -1.41 -4.35 10.11
CA GLU A 33 -2.67 -4.12 10.82
C GLU A 33 -2.32 -3.32 12.09
N PHE A 34 -2.95 -2.16 12.27
CA PHE A 34 -2.71 -1.30 13.44
C PHE A 34 -3.76 -1.48 14.54
N ASP A 35 -4.99 -1.78 14.12
CA ASP A 35 -6.10 -2.24 14.96
C ASP A 35 -6.89 -3.28 14.17
N LYS A 36 -7.77 -4.02 14.84
CA LYS A 36 -8.56 -5.09 14.23
C LYS A 36 -9.28 -4.59 12.98
N ASP A 37 -9.00 -5.25 11.84
CA ASP A 37 -9.56 -4.93 10.53
C ASP A 37 -9.19 -3.53 9.98
N MET A 38 -8.21 -2.87 10.59
CA MET A 38 -7.71 -1.55 10.21
C MET A 38 -6.24 -1.63 9.82
N PHE A 39 -5.95 -1.28 8.57
CA PHE A 39 -4.65 -1.50 7.95
C PHE A 39 -4.00 -0.18 7.54
N ILE A 40 -2.67 -0.16 7.53
CA ILE A 40 -1.90 0.99 7.11
C ILE A 40 -0.78 0.56 6.15
N ILE A 41 -0.58 1.34 5.08
CA ILE A 41 0.53 1.20 4.14
C ILE A 41 1.40 2.44 4.24
N PHE A 42 2.66 2.26 4.60
CA PHE A 42 3.66 3.30 4.68
C PHE A 42 4.51 3.34 3.42
N GLY A 43 4.87 4.54 3.00
CA GLY A 43 5.85 4.72 1.94
C GLY A 43 6.51 6.10 1.95
N ASN A 44 7.75 6.16 1.48
CA ASN A 44 8.38 7.45 1.18
C ASN A 44 7.83 8.04 -0.13
N GLN A 45 8.34 9.21 -0.51
CA GLN A 45 7.93 9.90 -1.74
C GLN A 45 7.93 8.98 -2.98
N GLN A 46 8.97 8.18 -3.18
CA GLN A 46 9.07 7.34 -4.36
C GLN A 46 8.14 6.11 -4.27
N SER A 47 8.10 5.47 -3.10
CA SER A 47 7.23 4.33 -2.80
C SER A 47 5.76 4.66 -3.03
N LEU A 48 5.31 5.82 -2.58
CA LEU A 48 3.92 6.26 -2.75
C LEU A 48 3.56 6.43 -4.24
N GLN A 49 4.45 7.00 -5.06
CA GLN A 49 4.23 7.08 -6.51
C GLN A 49 4.20 5.70 -7.18
N TYR A 50 5.05 4.76 -6.72
CA TYR A 50 4.98 3.38 -7.19
C TYR A 50 3.67 2.70 -6.81
N LEU A 51 3.18 2.90 -5.58
CA LEU A 51 1.92 2.35 -5.10
C LEU A 51 0.71 2.92 -5.88
N ALA A 52 0.73 4.22 -6.19
CA ALA A 52 -0.26 4.83 -7.10
C ALA A 52 -0.27 4.10 -8.45
N CYS A 53 0.90 3.86 -9.03
CA CYS A 53 1.02 3.14 -10.30
C CYS A 53 0.58 1.68 -10.19
N VAL A 54 0.84 1.00 -9.06
CA VAL A 54 0.39 -0.38 -8.80
C VAL A 54 -1.14 -0.46 -8.82
N LEU A 55 -1.83 0.48 -8.17
CA LEU A 55 -3.29 0.56 -8.20
C LEU A 55 -3.81 0.76 -9.62
N LEU A 56 -3.18 1.66 -10.41
CA LEU A 56 -3.54 1.87 -11.81
C LEU A 56 -3.36 0.61 -12.67
N ILE A 57 -2.28 -0.15 -12.47
CA ILE A 57 -2.11 -1.44 -13.15
C ILE A 57 -3.21 -2.41 -12.73
N GLY A 58 -3.54 -2.49 -11.44
CA GLY A 58 -4.61 -3.35 -10.94
C GLY A 58 -5.98 -3.00 -11.52
N ALA A 59 -6.18 -1.71 -11.81
CA ALA A 59 -7.40 -1.19 -12.41
C ALA A 59 -7.55 -1.57 -13.90
N ASP A 60 -6.46 -1.44 -14.66
CA ASP A 60 -6.47 -1.66 -16.11
C ASP A 60 -6.19 -3.12 -16.51
N HIS A 61 -5.56 -3.90 -15.64
CA HIS A 61 -5.16 -5.29 -15.91
C HIS A 61 -5.82 -6.27 -14.94
N ARG A 62 -7.14 -6.41 -15.11
CA ARG A 62 -8.03 -7.20 -14.23
C ARG A 62 -7.65 -8.68 -14.10
N ASP A 63 -6.86 -9.22 -15.03
CA ASP A 63 -6.41 -10.62 -15.05
C ASP A 63 -5.06 -10.85 -14.33
N LYS A 64 -4.47 -9.81 -13.74
CA LYS A 64 -3.13 -9.86 -13.13
C LYS A 64 -3.18 -9.83 -11.61
N ILE A 65 -2.36 -10.67 -10.99
CA ILE A 65 -2.01 -10.58 -9.57
C ILE A 65 -0.77 -9.70 -9.46
N ILE A 66 -0.85 -8.58 -8.77
CA ILE A 66 0.33 -7.74 -8.52
C ILE A 66 0.85 -8.05 -7.13
N TYR A 67 2.04 -8.62 -7.04
CA TYR A 67 2.64 -9.09 -5.80
C TYR A 67 3.89 -8.29 -5.48
N LEU A 68 3.81 -7.47 -4.44
CA LEU A 68 4.90 -6.69 -3.90
C LEU A 68 5.55 -7.51 -2.79
N THR A 69 6.66 -8.16 -3.14
CA THR A 69 7.52 -8.84 -2.17
C THR A 69 8.23 -7.79 -1.34
N ASN A 70 8.12 -7.85 -0.01
CA ASN A 70 8.91 -6.96 0.85
C ASN A 70 10.27 -7.61 1.14
N ILE A 71 11.33 -6.89 0.80
CA ILE A 71 12.70 -7.30 1.15
C ILE A 71 12.89 -7.21 2.67
N GLU A 72 12.34 -6.15 3.26
CA GLU A 72 12.32 -5.93 4.70
C GLU A 72 11.14 -6.68 5.33
N LYS A 73 11.44 -7.76 6.07
CA LYS A 73 10.42 -8.61 6.71
C LYS A 73 9.90 -8.05 8.03
N ASP A 74 10.66 -7.14 8.65
CA ASP A 74 10.33 -6.54 9.92
C ASP A 74 10.01 -5.06 9.73
N LEU A 75 9.07 -4.55 10.52
CA LEU A 75 8.80 -3.12 10.59
C LEU A 75 10.00 -2.40 11.22
N PRO A 76 10.37 -1.21 10.70
CA PRO A 76 11.28 -0.30 11.39
C PRO A 76 10.76 0.03 12.80
N ILE A 77 11.68 0.28 13.73
CA ILE A 77 11.35 0.58 15.14
C ILE A 77 10.33 1.71 15.30
N HIS A 78 10.42 2.74 14.44
CA HIS A 78 9.49 3.88 14.43
C HIS A 78 8.03 3.46 14.21
N LEU A 79 7.82 2.36 13.48
CA LEU A 79 6.50 1.87 13.11
C LEU A 79 5.91 0.87 14.10
N HIS A 80 6.69 0.43 15.11
CA HIS A 80 6.21 -0.57 16.09
C HIS A 80 5.03 -0.06 16.91
N ARG A 81 4.85 1.26 17.03
CA ARG A 81 3.70 1.86 17.72
C ARG A 81 2.38 1.71 16.97
N PHE A 82 2.44 1.48 15.65
CA PHE A 82 1.27 1.36 14.77
C PHE A 82 0.92 -0.11 14.47
N SER A 83 1.45 -1.07 15.21
CA SER A 83 1.19 -2.48 14.91
C SER A 83 1.37 -3.32 16.15
N HIS A 84 0.44 -4.25 16.37
CA HIS A 84 0.58 -5.27 17.41
C HIS A 84 1.70 -6.28 17.10
N THR A 85 2.15 -6.34 15.85
CA THR A 85 3.25 -7.20 15.41
C THR A 85 4.45 -6.38 14.94
N LYS A 86 5.64 -6.97 14.99
CA LYS A 86 6.86 -6.34 14.42
C LYS A 86 7.07 -6.71 12.95
N LYS A 87 6.11 -7.39 12.31
CA LYS A 87 6.26 -7.96 10.97
C LYS A 87 5.68 -7.04 9.91
N ASN A 88 6.39 -6.96 8.80
CA ASN A 88 5.94 -6.27 7.61
C ASN A 88 5.17 -7.25 6.73
N ASN A 89 3.91 -6.96 6.45
CA ASN A 89 3.10 -7.78 5.55
C ASN A 89 3.48 -7.52 4.10
N GLU A 90 3.63 -8.59 3.32
CA GLU A 90 3.66 -8.49 1.86
C GLU A 90 2.33 -7.92 1.34
N LEU A 91 2.35 -7.30 0.15
CA LEU A 91 1.14 -6.75 -0.46
C LEU A 91 0.80 -7.49 -1.75
N VAL A 92 -0.48 -7.82 -1.91
CA VAL A 92 -1.04 -8.38 -3.14
C VAL A 92 -2.25 -7.56 -3.57
N PHE A 93 -2.20 -7.02 -4.79
CA PHE A 93 -3.32 -6.28 -5.39
C PHE A 93 -4.01 -7.15 -6.44
N LEU A 94 -5.34 -7.22 -6.36
CA LEU A 94 -6.18 -8.07 -7.18
C LEU A 94 -7.43 -7.32 -7.62
N HIS A 95 -7.81 -7.51 -8.87
CA HIS A 95 -9.17 -7.13 -9.28
C HIS A 95 -10.16 -8.17 -8.75
N HIS A 96 -11.28 -7.73 -8.17
CA HIS A 96 -12.28 -8.61 -7.54
C HIS A 96 -12.83 -9.70 -8.50
N SER A 97 -12.90 -9.40 -9.80
CA SER A 97 -13.32 -10.36 -10.84
C SER A 97 -12.42 -11.60 -10.95
N GLN A 98 -11.21 -11.58 -10.38
CA GLN A 98 -10.36 -12.77 -10.38
C GLN A 98 -10.89 -13.87 -9.46
N GLN A 99 -11.67 -13.51 -8.43
CA GLN A 99 -12.21 -14.45 -7.44
C GLN A 99 -11.13 -15.41 -6.91
N PHE A 100 -9.93 -14.89 -6.64
CA PHE A 100 -8.80 -15.68 -6.17
C PHE A 100 -9.04 -16.16 -4.74
N ASN A 101 -8.84 -17.46 -4.48
CA ASN A 101 -8.90 -18.00 -3.13
C ASN A 101 -7.57 -17.75 -2.41
N THR A 102 -7.56 -16.78 -1.49
CA THR A 102 -6.38 -16.33 -0.75
C THR A 102 -5.71 -17.42 0.08
N HIS A 103 -6.47 -18.42 0.56
CA HIS A 103 -5.89 -19.56 1.29
C HIS A 103 -4.96 -20.43 0.42
N GLN A 104 -5.02 -20.29 -0.90
CA GLN A 104 -4.11 -20.98 -1.84
C GLN A 104 -2.84 -20.17 -2.12
N TRP A 105 -2.70 -18.99 -1.53
CA TRP A 105 -1.61 -18.07 -1.80
C TRP A 105 -0.25 -18.66 -1.46
N LYS A 106 -0.11 -19.36 -0.32
CA LYS A 106 1.18 -19.95 0.09
C LYS A 106 1.79 -20.83 -0.99
N ASP A 107 0.99 -21.70 -1.60
CA ASP A 107 1.44 -22.60 -2.66
C ASP A 107 1.72 -21.84 -3.97
N LEU A 108 0.87 -20.87 -4.32
CA LEU A 108 1.05 -20.05 -5.54
C LEU A 108 2.33 -19.20 -5.43
N ARG A 109 2.52 -18.53 -4.29
CA ARG A 109 3.70 -17.72 -3.94
C ARG A 109 4.99 -18.53 -4.06
N GLN A 110 5.01 -19.76 -3.54
CA GLN A 110 6.19 -20.63 -3.70
C GLN A 110 6.53 -20.88 -5.18
N LYS A 111 5.53 -21.17 -6.02
CA LYS A 111 5.73 -21.35 -7.47
C LYS A 111 6.20 -20.05 -8.15
N VAL A 112 5.68 -18.90 -7.71
CA VAL A 112 6.08 -17.58 -8.22
C VAL A 112 7.57 -17.35 -7.97
N HIS A 113 8.10 -17.73 -6.81
CA HIS A 113 9.53 -17.58 -6.52
C HIS A 113 10.42 -18.48 -7.39
N GLN A 114 9.93 -19.66 -7.79
CA GLN A 114 10.69 -20.62 -8.59
C GLN A 114 10.68 -20.31 -10.09
N GLN A 115 9.62 -19.66 -10.60
CA GLN A 115 9.50 -19.38 -12.01
C GLN A 115 10.30 -18.16 -12.46
N LYS A 116 10.97 -18.32 -13.62
CA LYS A 116 11.50 -17.20 -14.39
C LYS A 116 10.35 -16.40 -15.00
N GLY A 117 10.48 -15.08 -14.96
CA GLY A 117 9.51 -14.16 -15.56
C GLY A 117 10.10 -13.45 -16.78
N ARG A 118 9.22 -12.79 -17.54
CA ARG A 118 9.61 -11.84 -18.59
C ARG A 118 9.43 -10.42 -18.09
N VAL A 119 10.37 -9.53 -18.41
CA VAL A 119 10.23 -8.11 -18.07
C VAL A 119 9.10 -7.50 -18.89
N ARG A 120 8.18 -6.80 -18.23
CA ARG A 120 7.10 -6.02 -18.81
C ARG A 120 7.22 -4.59 -18.30
N SER A 121 7.17 -3.62 -19.20
CA SER A 121 7.17 -2.19 -18.86
C SER A 121 5.76 -1.62 -18.96
N PHE A 122 5.42 -0.71 -18.07
CA PHE A 122 4.19 0.05 -18.06
C PHE A 122 4.52 1.54 -17.97
N GLU A 123 3.85 2.36 -18.78
CA GLU A 123 3.95 3.81 -18.73
C GLU A 123 2.69 4.36 -18.09
N LEU A 124 2.86 4.96 -16.91
CA LEU A 124 1.77 5.37 -16.03
C LEU A 124 2.00 6.80 -15.57
N ASN A 125 0.91 7.53 -15.37
CA ASN A 125 0.95 8.82 -14.70
C ASN A 125 0.45 8.63 -13.26
N PRO A 126 1.31 8.67 -12.22
CA PRO A 126 0.85 8.57 -10.83
C PRO A 126 -0.10 9.70 -10.43
N ARG A 127 -0.14 10.80 -11.19
CA ARG A 127 -1.06 11.94 -11.01
C ARG A 127 -2.38 11.80 -11.75
N LYS A 128 -2.62 10.69 -12.46
CA LYS A 128 -3.80 10.55 -13.34
C LYS A 128 -5.12 10.88 -12.63
N PHE A 129 -5.20 10.60 -11.33
CA PHE A 129 -6.37 10.85 -10.49
C PHE A 129 -6.04 11.72 -9.25
N SER A 130 -4.95 12.50 -9.27
CA SER A 130 -4.58 13.32 -8.10
C SER A 130 -5.42 14.58 -7.92
N ASP A 131 -6.13 14.99 -8.98
CA ASP A 131 -6.85 16.25 -9.05
C ASP A 131 -8.38 16.02 -8.98
N LEU A 132 -8.80 14.88 -8.43
CA LEU A 132 -10.22 14.58 -8.17
C LEU A 132 -10.75 15.49 -7.05
N ASP A 133 -11.97 15.98 -7.20
CA ASP A 133 -12.63 16.83 -6.22
C ASP A 133 -13.49 16.02 -5.23
N TYR A 134 -14.17 16.70 -4.31
CA TYR A 134 -15.05 16.06 -3.35
C TYR A 134 -16.24 15.34 -4.01
N ASP A 135 -16.78 15.91 -5.09
CA ASP A 135 -17.95 15.38 -5.79
C ASP A 135 -17.61 14.07 -6.50
N ASP A 136 -16.40 13.96 -7.04
CA ASP A 136 -15.82 12.72 -7.58
C ASP A 136 -15.85 11.57 -6.55
N TYR A 137 -15.56 11.87 -5.28
CA TYR A 137 -15.52 10.87 -4.20
C TYR A 137 -16.88 10.62 -3.55
N THR A 138 -17.84 11.54 -3.70
CA THR A 138 -19.13 11.50 -3.00
C THR A 138 -19.86 10.18 -3.18
N ARG A 139 -19.77 9.56 -4.37
CA ARG A 139 -20.41 8.26 -4.62
C ARG A 139 -19.91 7.12 -3.72
N PHE A 140 -18.70 7.22 -3.18
CA PHE A 140 -18.10 6.21 -2.30
C PHE A 140 -18.55 6.36 -0.84
N HIS A 141 -19.21 7.48 -0.50
CA HIS A 141 -19.78 7.68 0.83
C HIS A 141 -21.20 7.14 0.99
N TYR A 142 -21.90 6.84 -0.11
CA TYR A 142 -23.25 6.26 -0.04
C TYR A 142 -23.22 4.82 0.46
N GLU A 143 -24.10 4.49 1.40
CA GLU A 143 -24.20 3.15 2.00
C GLU A 143 -24.57 2.08 0.96
N GLU A 144 -25.31 2.45 -0.09
CA GLU A 144 -25.70 1.57 -1.18
C GLU A 144 -24.55 1.24 -2.13
N ASN A 145 -23.44 1.99 -2.07
CA ASN A 145 -22.28 1.72 -2.89
C ASN A 145 -21.47 0.55 -2.34
N ASN A 146 -21.65 -0.60 -2.98
CA ASN A 146 -20.95 -1.83 -2.67
C ASN A 146 -19.59 -1.98 -3.39
N ASP A 147 -19.21 -1.01 -4.22
CA ASP A 147 -17.93 -1.04 -4.92
C ASP A 147 -16.81 -0.50 -4.02
N LYS A 148 -16.21 -1.42 -3.27
CA LYS A 148 -15.23 -1.15 -2.22
C LYS A 148 -13.98 -2.02 -2.36
N ILE A 149 -12.91 -1.57 -1.74
CA ILE A 149 -11.73 -2.35 -1.38
C ILE A 149 -12.12 -3.30 -0.27
N PHE A 150 -11.95 -4.58 -0.54
CA PHE A 150 -11.99 -5.64 0.43
C PHE A 150 -10.56 -6.06 0.78
N ILE A 151 -10.27 -6.12 2.06
CA ILE A 151 -8.94 -6.47 2.57
C ILE A 151 -9.01 -7.87 3.17
N LYS A 152 -8.06 -8.73 2.80
CA LYS A 152 -7.86 -10.01 3.46
C LYS A 152 -6.43 -10.12 3.96
N TRP A 153 -6.25 -10.81 5.07
CA TRP A 153 -4.95 -11.13 5.61
C TRP A 153 -4.77 -12.64 5.69
N ASP A 154 -3.79 -13.17 4.95
CA ASP A 154 -3.44 -14.59 4.95
C ASP A 154 -1.93 -14.74 4.75
N PHE A 155 -1.26 -15.59 5.54
CA PHE A 155 0.17 -15.94 5.38
C PHE A 155 1.13 -14.72 5.31
N ASP A 156 1.01 -13.78 6.25
CA ASP A 156 1.80 -12.53 6.31
C ASP A 156 1.65 -11.69 5.03
N THR A 157 0.50 -11.78 4.36
CA THR A 157 0.19 -11.05 3.12
C THR A 157 -1.15 -10.35 3.27
N LEU A 158 -1.18 -9.05 2.98
CA LEU A 158 -2.39 -8.27 2.83
C LEU A 158 -2.82 -8.26 1.37
N PHE A 159 -4.03 -8.74 1.12
CA PHE A 159 -4.70 -8.72 -0.17
C PHE A 159 -5.59 -7.50 -0.24
N ILE A 160 -5.27 -6.59 -1.15
CA ILE A 160 -6.07 -5.43 -1.47
C ILE A 160 -6.87 -5.78 -2.72
N ILE A 161 -8.17 -6.04 -2.54
CA ILE A 161 -9.06 -6.55 -3.59
C ILE A 161 -10.08 -5.47 -3.93
N GLY A 162 -10.11 -5.00 -5.16
CA GLY A 162 -11.00 -3.91 -5.56
C GLY A 162 -11.41 -3.98 -7.02
N SER A 163 -12.24 -3.05 -7.44
CA SER A 163 -12.60 -2.85 -8.84
C SER A 163 -11.67 -1.86 -9.53
N LYS A 164 -11.84 -1.75 -10.85
CA LYS A 164 -11.18 -0.71 -11.65
C LYS A 164 -11.37 0.69 -11.05
N ILE A 165 -12.62 1.06 -10.81
CA ILE A 165 -12.96 2.44 -10.46
C ILE A 165 -12.48 2.80 -9.05
N VAL A 166 -12.57 1.85 -8.11
CA VAL A 166 -12.05 2.00 -6.76
C VAL A 166 -10.53 2.17 -6.78
N PHE A 167 -9.79 1.35 -7.54
CA PHE A 167 -8.34 1.48 -7.62
C PHE A 167 -7.89 2.76 -8.32
N GLU A 168 -8.59 3.19 -9.38
CA GLU A 168 -8.33 4.47 -10.04
C GLU A 168 -8.45 5.64 -9.05
N TYR A 169 -9.55 5.71 -8.30
CA TYR A 169 -9.82 6.81 -7.39
C TYR A 169 -8.93 6.77 -6.15
N ALA A 170 -8.72 5.59 -5.55
CA ALA A 170 -7.81 5.42 -4.44
C ALA A 170 -6.36 5.78 -4.81
N SER A 171 -5.93 5.53 -6.06
CA SER A 171 -4.59 5.92 -6.52
C SER A 171 -4.34 7.42 -6.44
N GLY A 172 -5.40 8.22 -6.55
CA GLY A 172 -5.36 9.67 -6.46
C GLY A 172 -4.84 10.22 -5.13
N LEU A 173 -4.95 9.45 -4.05
CA LEU A 173 -4.49 9.87 -2.72
C LEU A 173 -2.98 9.71 -2.53
N PHE A 174 -2.31 8.82 -3.28
CA PHE A 174 -0.92 8.48 -3.03
C PHE A 174 0.06 9.56 -3.53
N GLU A 175 -0.19 10.14 -4.72
CA GLU A 175 0.74 11.13 -5.28
C GLU A 175 0.77 12.46 -4.51
N PRO A 176 -0.37 13.06 -4.11
CA PRO A 176 -0.36 14.28 -3.31
C PRO A 176 0.43 14.09 -2.01
N LEU A 177 0.16 12.98 -1.29
CA LEU A 177 0.90 12.64 -0.08
C LEU A 177 2.41 12.47 -0.33
N SER A 178 2.78 11.90 -1.48
CA SER A 178 4.18 11.77 -1.87
C SER A 178 4.91 13.11 -2.00
N ARG A 179 4.20 14.19 -2.37
CA ARG A 179 4.75 15.53 -2.54
C ARG A 179 4.82 16.32 -1.24
N THR A 180 3.80 16.20 -0.40
CA THR A 180 3.64 17.03 0.81
C THR A 180 4.27 16.40 2.05
N GLY A 181 4.29 15.07 2.13
CA GLY A 181 4.64 14.34 3.36
C GLY A 181 6.00 14.68 3.97
N ALA A 182 7.04 14.81 3.14
CA ALA A 182 8.37 15.20 3.62
C ALA A 182 8.36 16.59 4.28
N GLY A 183 7.67 17.54 3.65
CA GLY A 183 7.55 18.91 4.15
C GLY A 183 6.74 18.96 5.43
N SER A 184 5.66 18.20 5.52
CA SER A 184 4.84 18.10 6.73
C SER A 184 5.62 17.48 7.89
N PHE A 185 6.32 16.36 7.66
CA PHE A 185 7.18 15.74 8.66
C PHE A 185 8.24 16.73 9.19
N LEU A 186 8.90 17.49 8.32
CA LEU A 186 9.92 18.46 8.74
C LEU A 186 9.37 19.64 9.55
N ARG A 187 8.07 19.96 9.42
CA ARG A 187 7.44 21.07 10.16
C ARG A 187 6.93 20.63 11.53
N THR A 188 6.32 19.46 11.61
CA THR A 188 5.60 19.03 12.82
C THR A 188 6.25 17.86 13.52
N PHE A 189 7.20 17.17 12.89
CA PHE A 189 7.69 15.85 13.28
C PHE A 189 6.59 14.79 13.41
N GLY A 190 5.40 15.10 12.89
CA GLY A 190 4.26 14.20 12.76
C GLY A 190 4.28 13.45 11.42
N HIS A 191 3.36 12.51 11.29
CA HIS A 191 3.15 11.77 10.04
C HIS A 191 1.94 12.36 9.30
N GLU A 192 2.04 12.47 7.98
CA GLU A 192 0.91 12.85 7.14
C GLU A 192 0.33 11.57 6.57
N ASN A 193 -0.97 11.38 6.73
CA ASN A 193 -1.65 10.19 6.25
C ASN A 193 -2.97 10.57 5.56
N PHE A 194 -3.44 9.70 4.68
CA PHE A 194 -4.78 9.78 4.10
C PHE A 194 -5.55 8.51 4.39
N HIS A 195 -6.78 8.69 4.85
CA HIS A 195 -7.72 7.61 5.09
C HIS A 195 -8.42 7.23 3.79
N LEU A 196 -8.39 5.95 3.43
CA LEU A 196 -9.11 5.36 2.31
C LEU A 196 -10.47 4.81 2.75
N TYR A 197 -11.01 5.22 3.91
CA TYR A 197 -12.31 4.77 4.42
C TYR A 197 -13.46 4.87 3.42
N PRO A 198 -13.57 5.91 2.56
CA PRO A 198 -14.62 5.95 1.56
C PRO A 198 -14.53 4.75 0.60
N PHE A 199 -13.32 4.25 0.35
CA PHE A 199 -13.10 3.13 -0.55
C PHE A 199 -13.17 1.77 0.13
N THR A 200 -13.13 1.65 1.46
CA THR A 200 -13.15 0.34 2.13
C THR A 200 -14.56 -0.08 2.54
N LEU A 201 -14.74 -1.36 2.87
CA LEU A 201 -15.95 -1.83 3.54
C LEU A 201 -16.12 -1.10 4.87
N ASN A 202 -17.37 -0.89 5.32
CA ASN A 202 -17.65 -0.21 6.59
C ASN A 202 -17.07 -0.91 7.84
N THR A 203 -16.68 -2.18 7.70
CA THR A 203 -16.04 -2.98 8.75
C THR A 203 -14.53 -3.02 8.64
N GLN A 204 -13.93 -2.31 7.67
CA GLN A 204 -12.49 -2.32 7.41
C GLN A 204 -11.96 -0.91 7.16
N GLY A 205 -10.72 -0.68 7.57
CA GLY A 205 -10.01 0.58 7.30
C GLY A 205 -8.74 0.37 6.52
N LEU A 206 -8.41 1.31 5.66
CA LEU A 206 -7.10 1.40 5.03
C LEU A 206 -6.61 2.83 5.11
N CYS A 207 -5.39 3.03 5.60
CA CYS A 207 -4.70 4.30 5.58
C CYS A 207 -3.43 4.19 4.75
N VAL A 208 -3.05 5.28 4.09
CA VAL A 208 -1.72 5.43 3.49
C VAL A 208 -0.98 6.55 4.22
N ASP A 209 0.28 6.32 4.55
CA ASP A 209 1.06 7.22 5.40
C ASP A 209 2.45 7.48 4.81
N TYR A 210 2.87 8.74 4.87
CA TYR A 210 4.21 9.14 4.49
C TYR A 210 5.24 8.70 5.54
N TYR A 211 6.15 7.83 5.12
CA TYR A 211 7.24 7.37 5.96
C TYR A 211 8.57 7.37 5.20
N ASP A 212 9.52 8.17 5.67
CA ASP A 212 10.91 8.12 5.21
C ASP A 212 11.85 7.76 6.37
N LYS A 213 12.39 6.54 6.32
CA LYS A 213 13.26 5.99 7.37
C LYS A 213 14.47 6.90 7.66
N ALA A 214 15.02 7.58 6.66
CA ALA A 214 16.17 8.45 6.85
C ALA A 214 15.79 9.74 7.60
N LEU A 215 14.63 10.34 7.28
CA LEU A 215 14.11 11.50 7.99
C LEU A 215 13.82 11.18 9.46
N TRP A 216 13.16 10.04 9.72
CA TRP A 216 12.88 9.59 11.09
C TRP A 216 14.15 9.29 11.89
N ASN A 217 15.12 8.59 11.29
CA ASN A 217 16.41 8.32 11.94
C ASN A 217 17.16 9.60 12.27
N LYS A 218 17.10 10.62 11.39
CA LYS A 218 17.73 11.92 11.64
C LYS A 218 17.07 12.62 12.82
N HIS A 219 15.73 12.64 12.85
CA HIS A 219 14.99 13.25 13.96
C HIS A 219 15.34 12.62 15.31
N LEU A 220 15.37 11.28 15.42
CA LEU A 220 15.76 10.61 16.67
C LEU A 220 17.16 11.03 17.16
N LYS A 221 18.14 11.07 16.26
CA LYS A 221 19.51 11.48 16.59
C LYS A 221 19.58 12.94 17.04
N ASP A 222 18.82 13.81 16.40
CA ASP A 222 18.76 15.23 16.78
C ASP A 222 18.09 15.38 18.16
N SER A 223 16.99 14.66 18.44
CA SER A 223 16.33 14.68 19.75
C SER A 223 17.22 14.15 20.88
N GLU A 224 17.99 13.08 20.65
CA GLU A 224 18.99 12.57 21.61
C GLU A 224 20.12 13.57 21.87
N LYS A 225 20.56 14.30 20.83
CA LYS A 225 21.65 15.27 20.93
C LYS A 225 21.26 16.56 21.63
N TYR A 226 20.01 17.00 21.49
CA TYR A 226 19.53 18.28 22.02
C TYR A 226 18.68 18.16 23.30
N GLY A 227 18.56 16.96 23.88
CA GLY A 227 17.95 16.74 25.20
C GLY A 227 16.43 16.92 25.25
N ASP A 228 15.77 16.97 24.10
CA ASP A 228 14.33 17.26 23.99
C ASP A 228 13.55 15.94 23.94
N ILE A 229 13.46 15.25 25.08
CA ILE A 229 12.78 13.93 25.20
C ILE A 229 11.25 14.09 25.28
N SER A 230 10.71 15.30 25.32
CA SER A 230 9.31 15.51 25.71
C SER A 230 8.61 16.61 24.91
N ARG A 231 8.43 16.44 23.60
CA ARG A 231 7.42 17.24 22.85
C ARG A 231 6.92 16.73 21.49
N GLY A 232 7.50 15.69 20.88
CA GLY A 232 7.20 15.37 19.48
C GLY A 232 6.18 14.25 19.17
N LEU A 233 5.71 13.48 20.15
CA LEU A 233 4.99 12.22 19.86
C LEU A 233 3.58 12.10 20.48
N ASN A 234 3.06 13.15 21.14
CA ASN A 234 1.88 13.04 22.01
C ASN A 234 0.68 13.94 21.64
N HIS A 235 0.65 14.59 20.48
CA HIS A 235 -0.53 15.36 20.08
C HIS A 235 -0.92 15.04 18.65
N GLU A 236 -1.98 14.21 18.53
CA GLU A 236 -2.92 13.99 17.40
C GLU A 236 -3.17 12.52 17.00
N ASP A 237 -2.60 11.53 17.70
CA ASP A 237 -2.63 10.14 17.23
C ASP A 237 -3.89 9.31 17.63
N ASN A 238 -5.02 9.93 18.02
CA ASN A 238 -6.24 9.21 18.44
C ASN A 238 -7.30 8.99 17.33
N ASN A 239 -7.00 9.32 16.08
CA ASN A 239 -7.95 9.16 14.96
C ASN A 239 -7.36 8.34 13.80
N CYS A 240 -6.69 7.22 14.09
CA CYS A 240 -6.41 6.17 13.09
C CYS A 240 -7.36 5.00 13.34
#